data_AF-A0A9P5UF89-F1
#
_entry.id   AF-A0A9P5UF89-F1
#
_cell.length_a   1.000
_cell.length_b   1.000
_cell.length_c   1.000
_cell.angle_alpha   90.00
_cell.angle_beta   90.00
_cell.angle_gamma   90.00
#
_symmetry.space_group_name_H-M   'P 1'
#
loop_
_entity.id
_entity.type
_entity.pdbx_description
1 polymer ?
#
loop_
_entity_poly.entity_id
_entity_poly.type
_entity_poly.pdbx_seq_one_letter_code
_entity_poly.pdbx_strand_id
1 'polypeptide(L)'
;MPPAGGFEGIKYRRNIAGTRFSALTILGAVAVISGIGFYRYGQGILERRELQREKVWSRIHLVPLLMAEGDRDAYRRQQAAVEREKVIMKDVKGWEAGKSVYNNPKYASPQFVVL
;
A
#
# COMPACT_ATOMS: atom_id res chain seq x y z
N MET A 1 -9.67 1.88 85.32
CA MET A 1 -8.52 2.72 84.87
C MET A 1 -7.81 1.97 83.76
N PRO A 2 -7.18 2.64 82.77
CA PRO A 2 -6.34 1.93 81.80
C PRO A 2 -5.22 1.16 82.54
N PRO A 3 -4.76 0.01 82.01
CA PRO A 3 -3.69 -0.76 82.63
C PRO A 3 -2.43 0.10 82.79
N ALA A 4 -1.62 -0.18 83.82
CA ALA A 4 -0.45 0.63 84.19
C ALA A 4 0.58 0.82 83.06
N GLY A 5 0.55 -0.02 82.01
CA GLY A 5 1.40 0.07 80.83
C GLY A 5 0.81 0.80 79.61
N GLY A 6 -0.43 1.30 79.68
CA GLY A 6 -1.10 1.96 78.55
C GLY A 6 -1.53 1.02 77.42
N PHE A 7 -2.23 1.57 76.42
CA PHE A 7 -2.60 0.85 75.18
C PHE A 7 -1.53 1.02 74.10
N GLU A 8 -1.48 0.08 73.16
CA GLU A 8 -0.59 0.17 72.01
C GLU A 8 -0.89 1.42 71.15
N GLY A 9 0.17 2.04 70.63
CA GLY A 9 0.06 3.24 69.80
C GLY A 9 -0.65 2.95 68.47
N ILE A 10 -1.87 3.44 68.33
CA ILE A 10 -2.64 3.33 67.09
C ILE A 10 -1.97 4.22 66.02
N LYS A 11 -1.57 3.62 64.90
CA LYS A 11 -1.06 4.36 63.74
C LYS A 11 -2.22 5.05 63.03
N TYR A 12 -2.48 6.30 63.42
CA TYR A 12 -3.53 7.15 62.84
C TYR A 12 -3.15 7.80 61.51
N ARG A 13 -1.86 7.77 61.12
CA ARG A 13 -1.35 8.37 59.88
C ARG A 13 -1.41 7.39 58.71
N ARG A 14 -1.74 7.92 57.54
CA ARG A 14 -1.76 7.18 56.26
C ARG A 14 -0.35 6.68 55.91
N ASN A 15 -0.17 5.36 55.88
CA ASN A 15 1.09 4.72 55.48
C ASN A 15 0.97 4.18 54.04
N ILE A 16 1.37 4.98 53.05
CA ILE A 16 1.46 4.54 51.66
C ILE A 16 2.92 4.29 51.33
N ALA A 17 3.21 3.11 50.78
CA ALA A 17 4.54 2.79 50.29
C ALA A 17 4.93 3.74 49.13
N GLY A 18 6.17 4.23 49.14
CA GLY A 18 6.69 5.06 48.05
C GLY A 18 6.65 4.35 46.70
N THR A 19 6.60 5.13 45.61
CA THR A 19 6.60 4.62 44.24
C THR A 19 7.81 3.72 44.00
N ARG A 20 7.56 2.51 43.50
CA ARG A 20 8.58 1.45 43.36
C ARG A 20 9.64 1.76 42.29
N PHE A 21 9.32 2.58 41.30
CA PHE A 21 10.21 2.96 40.21
C PHE A 21 10.23 4.47 40.03
N SER A 22 11.43 5.04 39.89
CA SER A 22 11.59 6.47 39.60
C SER A 22 11.23 6.76 38.15
N ALA A 23 10.72 7.96 37.86
CA ALA A 23 10.37 8.38 36.50
C ALA A 23 11.55 8.21 35.51
N LEU A 24 12.77 8.48 35.95
CA LEU A 24 13.98 8.29 35.13
C LEU A 24 14.23 6.83 34.77
N THR A 25 13.93 5.89 35.67
CA THR A 25 14.10 4.45 35.41
C THR A 25 13.11 3.96 34.35
N ILE A 26 11.86 4.46 34.40
CA ILE A 26 10.84 4.13 33.41
C ILE A 26 11.22 4.72 32.04
N LEU A 27 11.63 5.99 32.02
CA LEU A 27 12.04 6.64 30.77
C LEU A 27 13.26 5.94 30.15
N GLY A 28 14.27 5.61 30.95
CA GLY A 28 15.43 4.85 30.49
C GLY A 28 15.06 3.49 29.89
N ALA A 29 14.18 2.74 30.56
CA ALA A 29 13.71 1.45 30.06
C ALA A 29 12.97 1.58 28.72
N VAL A 30 12.07 2.55 28.59
CA VAL A 30 11.34 2.81 27.34
C VAL A 30 12.29 3.23 26.22
N ALA A 31 13.28 4.08 26.51
CA ALA A 31 14.26 4.52 25.53
C ALA A 31 15.10 3.35 24.99
N VAL A 32 15.53 2.43 25.86
CA VAL A 32 16.29 1.24 25.47
C VAL A 32 15.44 0.31 24.61
N ILE A 33 14.21 0.00 25.05
CA ILE A 33 13.29 -0.87 24.27
C ILE A 33 13.02 -0.25 22.89
N SER A 34 12.76 1.06 22.85
CA SER A 34 12.50 1.78 21.60
C SER A 34 13.73 1.76 20.69
N GLY A 35 14.93 1.99 21.23
CA GLY A 35 16.18 1.95 20.47
C GLY A 35 16.44 0.59 19.82
N ILE A 36 16.22 -0.51 20.57
CA ILE A 36 16.33 -1.88 20.04
C ILE A 36 15.25 -2.13 18.97
N GLY A 37 14.02 -1.64 19.20
CA GLY A 37 12.92 -1.74 18.24
C GLY A 37 13.25 -1.06 16.92
N PHE A 38 13.75 0.18 16.95
CA PHE A 38 14.14 0.93 15.76
C PHE A 38 15.31 0.29 15.02
N TYR A 39 16.28 -0.29 15.75
CA TYR A 39 17.39 -1.02 15.13
C TYR A 39 16.90 -2.23 14.32
N ARG A 40 16.05 -3.08 14.92
CA ARG A 40 15.47 -4.24 14.23
C ARG A 40 14.56 -3.83 13.07
N TYR A 41 13.78 -2.77 13.24
CA TYR A 41 12.95 -2.22 12.17
C TYR A 41 13.79 -1.73 10.98
N GLY A 42 14.91 -1.06 11.24
CA GLY A 42 15.84 -0.62 10.20
C GLY A 42 16.38 -1.79 9.37
N GLN A 43 16.74 -2.90 10.01
CA GLN A 43 17.16 -4.12 9.31
C GLN A 43 16.04 -4.67 8.43
N GLY A 44 14.80 -4.75 8.93
CA GLY A 44 13.65 -5.22 8.15
C GLY A 44 13.31 -4.32 6.95
N ILE A 45 13.55 -3.00 7.04
CA ILE A 45 13.38 -2.11 5.89
C ILE A 45 14.37 -2.45 4.76
N LEU A 46 15.62 -2.77 5.10
CA LEU A 46 16.63 -3.10 4.10
C LEU A 46 16.25 -4.38 3.35
N GLU A 47 15.89 -5.43 4.07
CA GLU A 47 15.41 -6.68 3.49
C GLU A 47 14.17 -6.46 2.61
N ARG A 48 13.19 -5.68 3.10
CA ARG A 48 11.99 -5.37 2.31
C ARG A 48 12.32 -4.63 1.02
N ARG A 49 13.33 -3.74 1.02
CA ARG A 49 13.78 -3.04 -0.20
C ARG A 49 14.39 -4.00 -1.20
N GLU A 50 15.15 -4.99 -0.75
CA GLU A 50 15.72 -6.03 -1.61
C GLU A 50 14.62 -6.88 -2.25
N LEU A 51 13.64 -7.34 -1.46
CA LEU A 51 12.48 -8.08 -1.98
C LEU A 51 11.66 -7.26 -2.98
N GLN A 52 11.46 -5.95 -2.74
CA GLN A 52 10.79 -5.09 -3.71
C GLN A 52 11.63 -4.91 -4.98
N ARG A 53 12.96 -4.84 -4.87
CA ARG A 53 13.85 -4.75 -6.03
C ARG A 53 13.72 -6.02 -6.87
N GLU A 54 13.75 -7.20 -6.26
CA GLU A 54 13.56 -8.47 -6.97
C GLU A 54 12.19 -8.53 -7.68
N LYS A 55 11.12 -8.11 -7.00
CA LYS A 55 9.78 -8.04 -7.59
C LYS A 55 9.71 -7.07 -8.78
N VAL A 56 10.37 -5.93 -8.70
CA VAL A 56 10.43 -4.96 -9.80
C VAL A 56 11.26 -5.53 -10.96
N TRP A 57 12.38 -6.17 -10.66
CA TRP A 57 13.22 -6.83 -11.66
C TRP A 57 12.45 -7.92 -12.41
N SER A 58 11.76 -8.81 -11.70
CA SER A 58 10.94 -9.84 -12.36
C SER A 58 9.87 -9.22 -13.25
N ARG A 59 9.23 -8.14 -12.80
CA ARG A 59 8.24 -7.41 -13.60
C ARG A 59 8.86 -6.81 -14.87
N ILE A 60 10.00 -6.14 -14.78
CA ILE A 60 10.67 -5.51 -15.94
C ILE A 60 10.94 -6.55 -17.05
N HIS A 61 11.31 -7.78 -16.68
CA HIS A 61 11.57 -8.84 -17.65
C HIS A 61 10.29 -9.42 -18.27
N LEU A 62 9.18 -9.44 -17.54
CA LEU A 62 7.90 -9.96 -18.03
C LEU A 62 7.08 -8.93 -18.82
N VAL A 63 7.23 -7.63 -18.50
CA VAL A 63 6.45 -6.54 -19.10
C VAL A 63 6.50 -6.53 -20.63
N PRO A 64 7.65 -6.70 -21.30
CA PRO A 64 7.71 -6.70 -22.76
C PRO A 64 6.86 -7.81 -23.40
N LEU A 65 6.86 -9.01 -22.81
CA LEU A 65 6.04 -10.13 -23.29
C LEU A 65 4.55 -9.83 -23.12
N LEU A 66 4.14 -9.39 -21.92
CA LEU A 66 2.74 -9.07 -21.63
C LEU A 66 2.22 -7.91 -22.47
N MET A 67 3.07 -6.91 -22.72
CA MET A 67 2.72 -5.76 -23.56
C MET A 67 2.55 -6.20 -25.02
N ALA A 68 3.44 -7.05 -25.54
CA ALA A 68 3.31 -7.59 -26.89
C ALA A 68 2.04 -8.44 -27.07
N GLU A 69 1.67 -9.25 -26.08
CA GLU A 69 0.40 -10.00 -26.11
C GLU A 69 -0.82 -9.07 -26.06
N GLY A 70 -0.78 -8.06 -25.19
CA GLY A 70 -1.83 -7.05 -25.08
C GLY A 70 -2.03 -6.27 -26.38
N ASP A 71 -0.94 -5.86 -27.03
CA ASP A 71 -0.98 -5.11 -28.30
C ASP A 71 -1.58 -5.97 -29.44
N ARG A 72 -1.21 -7.25 -29.53
CA ARG A 72 -1.78 -8.18 -30.52
C ARG A 72 -3.28 -8.35 -30.35
N ASP A 73 -3.73 -8.52 -29.12
CA ASP A 73 -5.13 -8.73 -28.81
C ASP A 73 -5.95 -7.44 -28.99
N ALA A 74 -5.39 -6.28 -28.64
CA ALA A 74 -5.99 -4.98 -28.91
C ALA A 74 -6.17 -4.76 -30.42
N TYR A 75 -5.15 -5.04 -31.22
CA TYR A 75 -5.22 -4.92 -32.67
C TYR A 75 -6.31 -5.83 -33.27
N ARG A 76 -6.39 -7.09 -32.84
CA ARG A 76 -7.43 -8.03 -33.27
C ARG A 76 -8.84 -7.48 -32.99
N ARG A 77 -9.07 -6.94 -31.80
CA ARG A 77 -10.36 -6.35 -31.43
C ARG A 77 -10.69 -5.11 -32.26
N GLN A 78 -9.70 -4.25 -32.51
CA GLN A 78 -9.87 -3.06 -33.34
C GLN A 78 -10.30 -3.45 -34.77
N GLN A 79 -9.64 -4.43 -35.38
CA GLN A 79 -10.03 -4.90 -36.71
C GLN A 79 -11.45 -5.47 -36.73
N ALA A 80 -11.79 -6.32 -35.76
CA ALA A 80 -13.16 -6.85 -35.64
C ALA A 80 -14.21 -5.75 -35.37
N ALA A 81 -13.86 -4.67 -34.67
CA ALA A 81 -14.75 -3.53 -34.47
C ALA A 81 -14.96 -2.74 -35.77
N VAL A 82 -13.89 -2.49 -36.54
CA VAL A 82 -13.96 -1.81 -37.85
C VAL A 82 -14.76 -2.63 -38.86
N GLU A 83 -14.62 -3.95 -38.86
CA GLU A 83 -15.43 -4.84 -39.70
C GLU A 83 -16.91 -4.80 -39.33
N ARG A 84 -17.24 -4.85 -38.03
CA ARG A 84 -18.62 -4.69 -37.55
C ARG A 84 -19.19 -3.32 -37.90
N GLU A 85 -18.40 -2.26 -37.75
CA GLU A 85 -18.78 -0.90 -38.10
C GLU A 85 -19.12 -0.79 -39.60
N LYS A 86 -18.29 -1.36 -40.49
CA LYS A 86 -18.55 -1.41 -41.93
C LYS A 86 -19.87 -2.08 -42.27
N VAL A 87 -20.19 -3.19 -41.59
CA VAL A 87 -21.45 -3.93 -41.82
C VAL A 87 -22.66 -3.14 -41.33
N ILE A 88 -22.57 -2.51 -40.16
CA ILE A 88 -23.67 -1.78 -39.53
C ILE A 88 -23.95 -0.45 -40.26
N MET A 89 -22.90 0.27 -40.67
CA MET A 89 -23.00 1.63 -41.21
C MET A 89 -23.07 1.68 -42.75
N LYS A 90 -23.24 0.53 -43.42
CA LYS A 90 -23.29 0.43 -44.89
C LYS A 90 -24.35 1.31 -45.54
N ASP A 91 -25.46 1.56 -44.83
CA ASP A 91 -26.63 2.27 -45.37
C ASP A 91 -26.61 3.78 -45.05
N VAL A 92 -25.58 4.27 -44.33
CA VAL A 92 -25.48 5.67 -43.88
C VAL A 92 -24.63 6.50 -44.86
N LYS A 93 -25.26 7.49 -45.51
CA LYS A 93 -24.59 8.36 -46.48
C LYS A 93 -23.50 9.23 -45.83
N GLY A 94 -22.27 9.14 -46.33
CA GLY A 94 -21.13 9.94 -45.88
C GLY A 94 -20.37 9.37 -44.68
N TRP A 95 -20.70 8.14 -44.23
CA TRP A 95 -19.96 7.46 -43.18
C TRP A 95 -18.72 6.75 -43.73
N GLU A 96 -17.56 7.01 -43.13
CA GLU A 96 -16.29 6.34 -43.45
C GLU A 96 -15.90 5.47 -42.26
N ALA A 97 -16.04 4.15 -42.40
CA ALA A 97 -15.72 3.22 -41.31
C ALA A 97 -14.24 3.24 -40.96
N GLY A 98 -13.92 3.30 -39.66
CA GLY A 98 -12.55 3.37 -39.15
C GLY A 98 -11.87 4.75 -39.28
N LYS A 99 -12.62 5.81 -39.62
CA LYS A 99 -12.09 7.18 -39.62
C LYS A 99 -11.78 7.64 -38.20
N SER A 100 -10.59 8.21 -37.99
CA SER A 100 -10.22 8.82 -36.72
C SER A 100 -11.12 10.02 -36.40
N VAL A 101 -11.62 10.08 -35.17
CA VAL A 101 -12.35 11.24 -34.63
C VAL A 101 -11.40 12.44 -34.44
N TYR A 102 -10.10 12.16 -34.26
CA TYR A 102 -9.08 13.18 -34.05
C TYR A 102 -8.43 13.60 -35.37
N ASN A 103 -8.21 14.90 -35.53
CA ASN A 103 -7.54 15.51 -36.68
C ASN A 103 -6.00 15.35 -36.68
N ASN A 104 -5.44 14.64 -35.70
CA ASN A 104 -4.00 14.40 -35.56
C ASN A 104 -3.67 12.97 -36.01
N PRO A 105 -2.59 12.74 -36.78
CA PRO A 105 -2.16 11.39 -37.16
C PRO A 105 -1.63 10.51 -36.01
N LYS A 106 -1.51 11.04 -34.78
CA LYS A 106 -1.05 10.26 -33.62
C LYS A 106 -2.05 9.18 -33.21
N TYR A 107 -1.53 8.04 -32.77
CA TYR A 107 -2.33 6.97 -32.17
C TYR A 107 -3.03 7.46 -30.89
N ALA A 108 -4.32 7.16 -30.78
CA ALA A 108 -5.11 7.38 -29.58
C ALA A 108 -5.56 6.03 -29.02
N SER A 109 -5.40 5.83 -27.72
CA SER A 109 -5.91 4.62 -27.06
C SER A 109 -7.44 4.65 -27.00
N PRO A 110 -8.12 3.51 -27.21
CA PRO A 110 -9.58 3.45 -27.11
C PRO A 110 -10.03 3.71 -25.67
N GLN A 111 -11.08 4.52 -25.49
CA GLN A 111 -11.57 4.94 -24.17
C GLN A 111 -12.34 3.82 -23.44
N PHE A 112 -13.00 2.93 -24.17
CA PHE A 112 -13.70 1.78 -23.63
C PHE A 112 -13.47 0.57 -24.54
N VAL A 113 -13.34 -0.60 -23.93
CA VAL A 113 -13.26 -1.88 -24.65
C VAL A 113 -14.65 -2.48 -24.64
N VAL A 114 -15.29 -2.57 -25.81
CA VAL A 114 -16.54 -3.32 -25.95
C VAL A 114 -16.18 -4.81 -25.99
N LEU A 115 -16.50 -5.51 -24.90
CA LEU A 115 -16.37 -6.96 -24.77
C LEU A 115 -17.30 -7.70 -25.75
#